data_AF-A0A2T7U999-F1
#
_entry.id   AF-A0A2T7U999-F1
#
_cell.length_a   1.000
_cell.length_b   1.000
_cell.length_c   1.000
_cell.angle_alpha   90.00
_cell.angle_beta   90.00
_cell.angle_gamma   90.00
#
_symmetry.space_group_name_H-M   'P 1'
#
loop_
_entity.id
_entity.type
_entity.pdbx_description
1 polymer ?
#
loop_
_entity_poly.entity_id
_entity_poly.type
_entity_poly.pdbx_seq_one_letter_code
_entity_poly.pdbx_strand_id
1 'polypeptide(L)'
;MANAPCRGLRPPTYKDIALRHAATAPVGRHSQSPTSACRGFTLIEVLVAISVMALMSLMAWRGLDGMLRTQSSLQTRSDEVRTLQAGLAQWQTDLDQLAELSNTPSWDWDGKVLRITRRAALGTEVQVVAWTWRNNPGRPGGGDWLRWQSAPLQLRADWQNAWNLAREWSQTPTPASQAGEVNIHPLSGWQLFVHRGGSWTNPLSSDAVTPGSSTSSPGNTAGTPPPASGPATGSAASSTPPDGVRLILTLPPGPSGAGALTLDWIRPTLSGAQS
;
A
#
# COMPACT_ATOMS: atom_id res chain seq x y z
N MET A 1 16.87 -59.33 23.45
CA MET A 1 17.96 -59.13 24.45
C MET A 1 18.89 -58.08 23.85
N ALA A 2 19.19 -56.90 24.40
CA ALA A 2 18.98 -56.25 25.69
C ALA A 2 18.90 -54.72 25.44
N ASN A 3 17.88 -54.02 25.93
CA ASN A 3 17.90 -53.10 27.08
C ASN A 3 19.17 -52.24 27.31
N ALA A 4 19.02 -50.92 27.14
CA ALA A 4 19.75 -49.89 27.89
C ALA A 4 18.90 -48.60 27.98
N PRO A 5 19.00 -47.81 29.08
CA PRO A 5 17.84 -47.20 29.71
C PRO A 5 17.76 -45.67 29.67
N CYS A 6 16.54 -45.19 29.93
CA CYS A 6 16.14 -43.79 30.10
C CYS A 6 16.89 -43.07 31.24
N ARG A 7 17.29 -41.82 30.96
CA ARG A 7 17.96 -40.91 31.90
C ARG A 7 16.93 -40.02 32.58
N GLY A 8 16.79 -40.16 33.90
CA GLY A 8 15.88 -39.36 34.73
C GLY A 8 16.44 -37.97 35.08
N LEU A 9 15.53 -37.00 35.21
CA LEU A 9 15.77 -35.76 35.95
C LEU A 9 14.92 -35.73 37.22
N ARG A 10 15.57 -35.36 38.32
CA ARG A 10 15.07 -35.32 39.70
C ARG A 10 14.19 -34.08 39.95
N PRO A 11 13.20 -34.16 40.85
CA PRO A 11 12.61 -32.98 41.49
C PRO A 11 13.46 -32.50 42.70
N PRO A 12 13.44 -31.19 43.03
CA PRO A 12 14.11 -30.68 44.21
C PRO A 12 13.36 -30.99 45.50
N THR A 13 14.15 -31.37 46.50
CA THR A 13 13.80 -31.67 47.88
C THR A 13 13.68 -30.36 48.66
N TYR A 14 12.61 -30.17 49.43
CA TYR A 14 12.58 -29.17 50.49
C TYR A 14 12.55 -29.84 51.86
N LYS A 15 13.43 -29.35 52.74
CA LYS A 15 13.81 -29.89 54.04
C LYS A 15 12.71 -29.72 55.09
N ASP A 16 12.54 -30.79 55.87
CA ASP A 16 11.97 -30.77 57.21
C ASP A 16 12.76 -29.84 58.14
N ILE A 17 12.04 -28.98 58.86
CA ILE A 17 12.49 -28.38 60.12
C ILE A 17 11.49 -28.81 61.19
N ALA A 18 11.93 -29.74 62.02
CA ALA A 18 11.25 -30.12 63.25
C ALA A 18 11.87 -29.37 64.42
N LEU A 19 11.08 -28.57 65.14
CA LEU A 19 11.35 -28.21 66.53
C LEU A 19 10.08 -28.43 67.35
N ARG A 20 10.19 -29.38 68.27
CA ARG A 20 9.19 -29.78 69.26
C ARG A 20 9.23 -28.79 70.44
N HIS A 21 8.08 -28.36 70.93
CA HIS A 21 7.89 -28.07 72.36
C HIS A 21 6.49 -28.50 72.80
N ALA A 22 6.42 -28.96 74.04
CA ALA A 22 5.40 -29.85 74.59
C ALA A 22 4.15 -29.15 75.14
N ALA A 23 3.05 -29.91 75.11
CA ALA A 23 1.91 -30.03 76.02
C ALA A 23 1.42 -28.80 76.83
N THR A 24 0.12 -28.48 76.74
CA THR A 24 -0.91 -28.70 77.80
C THR A 24 -2.33 -28.44 77.23
N ALA A 25 -3.30 -29.32 77.47
CA ALA A 25 -4.75 -29.07 77.31
C ALA A 25 -5.30 -28.31 78.57
N PRO A 26 -6.59 -27.88 78.70
CA PRO A 26 -7.80 -28.25 77.95
C PRO A 26 -8.86 -27.12 77.75
N VAL A 27 -10.05 -27.53 77.28
CA VAL A 27 -11.40 -26.93 77.46
C VAL A 27 -11.94 -25.97 76.38
N GLY A 28 -12.73 -26.57 75.47
CA GLY A 28 -14.17 -26.26 75.31
C GLY A 28 -14.60 -24.88 74.83
N ARG A 29 -14.96 -24.77 73.54
CA ARG A 29 -16.01 -23.83 73.09
C ARG A 29 -16.72 -24.35 71.84
N HIS A 30 -17.94 -24.82 72.06
CA HIS A 30 -19.10 -24.92 71.18
C HIS A 30 -18.88 -24.54 69.71
N SER A 31 -18.79 -25.56 68.86
CA SER A 31 -19.08 -25.45 67.43
C SER A 31 -20.57 -25.11 67.28
N GLN A 32 -20.90 -23.83 67.16
CA GLN A 32 -22.22 -23.44 66.65
C GLN A 32 -22.25 -23.77 65.16
N SER A 33 -22.75 -24.96 64.82
CA SER A 33 -23.19 -25.24 63.46
C SER A 33 -24.38 -24.32 63.17
N PRO A 34 -24.33 -23.41 62.19
CA PRO A 34 -25.54 -22.75 61.74
C PRO A 34 -26.47 -23.84 61.22
N THR A 35 -27.59 -24.06 61.90
CA THR A 35 -28.71 -24.81 61.35
C THR A 35 -29.19 -24.03 60.12
N SER A 36 -28.83 -24.53 58.94
CA SER A 36 -29.33 -24.01 57.68
C SER A 36 -30.86 -24.05 57.72
N ALA A 37 -31.48 -22.90 57.91
CA ALA A 37 -32.90 -22.73 57.69
C ALA A 37 -33.15 -23.08 56.22
N CYS A 38 -33.83 -24.21 55.98
CA CYS A 38 -34.25 -24.63 54.66
C CYS A 38 -35.38 -23.69 54.22
N ARG A 39 -35.02 -22.52 53.69
CA ARG A 39 -35.95 -21.59 53.06
C ARG A 39 -36.31 -22.18 51.69
N GLY A 40 -37.59 -22.51 51.50
CA GLY A 40 -38.11 -22.87 50.20
C GLY A 40 -37.98 -21.69 49.24
N PHE A 41 -37.48 -21.98 48.03
CA PHE A 41 -37.26 -21.00 46.97
C PHE A 41 -38.60 -20.39 46.56
N THR A 42 -38.79 -19.08 46.72
CA THR A 42 -40.01 -18.44 46.23
C THR A 42 -39.91 -18.25 44.71
N LEU A 43 -41.03 -18.37 43.99
CA LEU A 43 -41.09 -18.13 42.53
C LEU A 43 -40.46 -16.78 42.14
N ILE A 44 -40.68 -15.76 42.99
CA ILE A 44 -40.18 -14.40 42.79
C ILE A 44 -38.65 -14.36 42.81
N GLU A 45 -38.01 -15.11 43.71
CA GLU A 45 -36.54 -15.16 43.83
C GLU A 45 -35.89 -15.79 42.59
N VAL A 46 -36.52 -16.85 42.02
CA VAL A 46 -36.02 -17.48 40.79
C VAL A 46 -36.13 -16.49 39.63
N LEU A 47 -37.27 -15.80 39.54
CA LEU A 47 -37.55 -14.87 38.46
C LEU A 47 -36.57 -13.70 38.48
N VAL A 48 -36.28 -13.13 39.66
CA VAL A 48 -35.30 -12.06 39.81
C VAL A 48 -33.90 -12.56 39.46
N ALA A 49 -33.48 -13.72 39.99
CA ALA A 49 -32.16 -14.28 39.69
C ALA A 49 -31.95 -14.52 38.18
N ILE A 50 -32.94 -15.11 37.50
CA ILE A 50 -32.90 -15.34 36.06
C ILE A 50 -32.90 -14.01 35.30
N SER A 51 -33.67 -13.01 35.75
CA SER A 51 -33.70 -11.68 35.09
C SER A 51 -32.35 -10.96 35.15
N VAL A 52 -31.66 -10.99 36.30
CA VAL A 52 -30.35 -10.38 36.47
C VAL A 52 -29.30 -11.12 35.65
N MET A 53 -29.30 -12.46 35.69
CA MET A 53 -28.39 -13.28 34.89
C MET A 53 -28.61 -13.06 33.39
N ALA A 54 -29.86 -12.97 32.95
CA ALA A 54 -30.20 -12.66 31.56
C ALA A 54 -29.66 -11.28 31.14
N LEU A 55 -29.78 -10.26 31.98
CA LEU A 55 -29.24 -8.92 31.72
C LEU A 55 -27.71 -8.94 31.62
N MET A 56 -27.02 -9.59 32.56
CA MET A 56 -25.56 -9.70 32.55
C MET A 56 -25.06 -10.45 31.32
N SER A 57 -25.73 -11.54 30.95
CA SER A 57 -25.43 -12.32 29.75
C SER A 57 -25.59 -11.47 28.47
N LEU A 58 -26.68 -10.70 28.37
CA LEU A 58 -26.93 -9.82 27.23
C LEU A 58 -25.85 -8.71 27.14
N MET A 59 -25.48 -8.09 28.25
CA MET A 59 -24.42 -7.08 28.28
C MET A 59 -23.05 -7.67 27.89
N ALA A 60 -22.73 -8.87 28.37
CA ALA A 60 -21.51 -9.58 28.01
C ALA A 60 -21.44 -9.89 26.50
N TRP A 61 -22.55 -10.37 25.91
CA TRP A 61 -22.65 -10.61 24.47
C TRP A 61 -22.43 -9.32 23.67
N ARG A 62 -23.07 -8.22 24.07
CA ARG A 62 -22.90 -6.92 23.39
C ARG A 62 -21.49 -6.36 23.53
N GLY A 63 -20.81 -6.60 24.66
CA GLY A 63 -19.40 -6.23 24.85
C GLY A 63 -18.46 -6.99 23.91
N LEU A 64 -18.69 -8.30 23.74
CA LEU A 64 -17.93 -9.14 22.82
C LEU A 64 -18.13 -8.73 21.36
N ASP A 65 -19.38 -8.50 20.94
CA ASP A 65 -19.70 -8.04 19.57
C ASP A 65 -19.05 -6.69 19.26
N GLY A 66 -19.03 -5.77 20.24
CA GLY A 66 -18.37 -4.47 20.11
C GLY A 66 -16.86 -4.62 19.88
N MET A 67 -16.21 -5.51 20.62
CA MET A 67 -14.78 -5.80 20.47
C MET A 67 -14.48 -6.46 19.11
N LEU A 68 -15.25 -7.45 18.69
CA LEU A 68 -15.06 -8.12 17.39
C LEU A 68 -15.19 -7.14 16.22
N ARG A 69 -16.18 -6.25 16.26
CA ARG A 69 -16.33 -5.19 15.24
C ARG A 69 -15.15 -4.23 15.24
N THR A 70 -14.66 -3.84 16.43
CA THR A 70 -13.51 -2.95 16.56
C THR A 70 -12.25 -3.61 16.00
N GLN A 71 -11.99 -4.88 16.34
CA GLN A 71 -10.87 -5.63 15.79
C GLN A 71 -10.97 -5.76 14.27
N SER A 72 -12.15 -6.10 13.74
CA SER A 72 -12.37 -6.18 12.29
C SER A 72 -12.09 -4.84 11.60
N SER A 73 -12.56 -3.72 12.14
CA SER A 73 -12.30 -2.39 11.58
C SER A 73 -10.82 -2.01 11.64
N LEU A 74 -10.14 -2.30 12.76
CA LEU A 74 -8.70 -2.06 12.90
C LEU A 74 -7.89 -2.94 11.93
N GLN A 75 -8.30 -4.19 11.71
CA GLN A 75 -7.66 -5.08 10.76
C GLN A 75 -7.80 -4.56 9.33
N THR A 76 -9.01 -4.23 8.89
CA THR A 76 -9.25 -3.64 7.55
C THR A 76 -8.44 -2.37 7.35
N ARG A 77 -8.40 -1.49 8.36
CA ARG A 77 -7.57 -0.28 8.33
C ARG A 77 -6.09 -0.59 8.16
N SER A 78 -5.59 -1.58 8.91
CA SER A 78 -4.19 -1.98 8.82
C SER A 78 -3.85 -2.53 7.44
N ASP A 79 -4.74 -3.35 6.86
CA ASP A 79 -4.53 -3.96 5.56
C ASP A 79 -4.59 -2.93 4.43
N GLU A 80 -5.53 -1.98 4.45
CA GLU A 80 -5.58 -0.89 3.46
C GLU A 80 -4.35 0.03 3.51
N VAL A 81 -3.85 0.35 4.71
CA VAL A 81 -2.62 1.13 4.83
C VAL A 81 -1.42 0.36 4.27
N ARG A 82 -1.35 -0.96 4.51
CA ARG A 82 -0.28 -1.81 3.95
C ARG A 82 -0.35 -1.90 2.43
N THR A 83 -1.54 -2.06 1.84
CA THR A 83 -1.67 -2.10 0.38
C THR A 83 -1.29 -0.78 -0.26
N LEU A 84 -1.70 0.36 0.33
CA LEU A 84 -1.28 1.68 -0.12
C LEU A 84 0.24 1.86 -0.05
N GLN A 85 0.86 1.50 1.09
CA GLN A 85 2.32 1.57 1.26
C GLN A 85 3.06 0.70 0.26
N ALA A 86 2.60 -0.54 0.02
CA ALA A 86 3.17 -1.41 -0.99
C ALA A 86 3.02 -0.83 -2.41
N GLY A 87 1.88 -0.22 -2.72
CA GLY A 87 1.64 0.47 -3.99
C GLY A 87 2.59 1.64 -4.23
N LEU A 88 2.81 2.48 -3.21
CA LEU A 88 3.73 3.62 -3.28
C LEU A 88 5.20 3.15 -3.41
N ALA A 89 5.59 2.10 -2.70
CA ALA A 89 6.92 1.51 -2.83
C ALA A 89 7.13 0.88 -4.24
N GLN A 90 6.10 0.22 -4.77
CA GLN A 90 6.12 -0.32 -6.13
C GLN A 90 6.25 0.78 -7.18
N TRP A 91 5.52 1.89 -7.01
CA TRP A 91 5.64 3.08 -7.86
C TRP A 91 7.06 3.64 -7.89
N GLN A 92 7.68 3.84 -6.71
CA GLN A 92 9.06 4.29 -6.62
C GLN A 92 10.02 3.30 -7.29
N THR A 93 9.84 2.00 -7.04
CA THR A 93 10.67 0.95 -7.63
C THR A 93 10.59 0.95 -9.16
N ASP A 94 9.40 1.17 -9.74
CA ASP A 94 9.26 1.25 -11.21
C ASP A 94 10.00 2.46 -11.80
N LEU A 95 10.02 3.60 -11.08
CA LEU A 95 10.77 4.78 -11.48
C LEU A 95 12.30 4.61 -11.28
N ASP A 96 12.72 4.01 -10.17
CA ASP A 96 14.15 3.73 -9.90
C ASP A 96 14.76 2.76 -10.91
N GLN A 97 13.95 1.85 -11.44
CA GLN A 97 14.36 0.85 -12.43
C GLN A 97 14.19 1.30 -13.88
N LEU A 98 13.84 2.58 -14.10
CA LEU A 98 13.69 3.15 -15.43
C LEU A 98 14.95 2.93 -16.27
N ALA A 99 14.76 2.41 -17.48
CA ALA A 99 15.81 2.02 -18.39
C ALA A 99 15.73 2.85 -19.66
N GLU A 100 16.81 3.56 -19.98
CA GLU A 100 16.96 4.29 -21.24
C GLU A 100 17.60 3.37 -22.28
N LEU A 101 16.87 3.10 -23.37
CA LEU A 101 17.32 2.29 -24.50
C LEU A 101 17.35 3.16 -25.76
N SER A 102 18.35 2.99 -26.62
CA SER A 102 18.43 3.72 -27.89
C SER A 102 17.18 3.49 -28.73
N ASN A 103 16.59 4.55 -29.28
CA ASN A 103 15.38 4.49 -30.12
C ASN A 103 14.15 3.83 -29.46
N THR A 104 14.09 3.82 -28.13
CA THR A 104 12.96 3.28 -27.36
C THR A 104 12.61 4.27 -26.25
N PRO A 105 11.40 4.85 -26.21
CA PRO A 105 11.01 5.75 -25.14
C PRO A 105 11.06 5.05 -23.78
N SER A 106 11.69 5.69 -22.80
CA SER A 106 11.78 5.16 -21.44
C SER A 106 10.68 5.69 -20.52
N TRP A 107 10.03 6.78 -20.92
CA TRP A 107 8.95 7.44 -20.19
C TRP A 107 7.96 8.03 -21.21
N ASP A 108 6.67 7.95 -20.90
CA ASP A 108 5.61 8.65 -21.64
C ASP A 108 4.39 8.86 -20.75
N TRP A 109 3.85 10.08 -20.77
CA TRP A 109 2.62 10.45 -20.09
C TRP A 109 1.64 11.05 -21.10
N ASP A 110 0.46 10.43 -21.24
CA ASP A 110 -0.58 10.91 -22.16
C ASP A 110 -1.76 11.61 -21.46
N GLY A 111 -1.63 11.87 -20.15
CA GLY A 111 -2.71 12.43 -19.32
C GLY A 111 -3.61 11.40 -18.65
N LYS A 112 -3.55 10.13 -19.09
CA LYS A 112 -4.36 9.02 -18.55
C LYS A 112 -3.54 7.79 -18.18
N VAL A 113 -2.40 7.59 -18.81
CA VAL A 113 -1.49 6.49 -18.51
C VAL A 113 -0.06 7.02 -18.48
N LEU A 114 0.66 6.61 -17.44
CA LEU A 114 2.11 6.72 -17.41
C LEU A 114 2.68 5.40 -17.87
N ARG A 115 3.51 5.42 -18.92
CA ARG A 115 4.23 4.24 -19.42
C ARG A 115 5.71 4.43 -19.17
N ILE A 116 6.35 3.37 -18.68
CA ILE A 116 7.77 3.36 -18.32
C ILE A 116 8.39 2.12 -18.93
N THR A 117 9.55 2.27 -19.57
CA THR A 117 10.44 1.15 -19.86
C THR A 117 11.38 0.99 -18.67
N ARG A 118 11.38 -0.19 -18.05
CA ARG A 118 12.24 -0.50 -16.91
C ARG A 118 13.03 -1.78 -17.12
N ARG A 119 14.08 -1.97 -16.33
CA ARG A 119 14.81 -3.24 -16.26
C ARG A 119 13.92 -4.32 -15.62
N ALA A 120 13.94 -5.51 -16.19
CA ALA A 120 13.35 -6.69 -15.57
C ALA A 120 14.11 -7.03 -14.28
N ALA A 121 13.45 -7.68 -13.32
CA ALA A 121 14.07 -8.01 -12.03
C ALA A 121 15.21 -9.03 -12.14
N LEU A 122 15.19 -9.87 -13.17
CA LEU A 122 16.17 -10.92 -13.41
C LEU A 122 16.75 -10.72 -14.81
N GLY A 123 18.08 -10.51 -14.90
CA GLY A 123 18.79 -10.43 -16.17
C GLY A 123 18.85 -9.03 -16.81
N THR A 124 19.11 -9.01 -18.11
CA THR A 124 19.31 -7.78 -18.92
C THR A 124 18.09 -7.43 -19.76
N GLU A 125 16.96 -8.10 -19.52
CA GLU A 125 15.72 -7.90 -20.23
C GLU A 125 15.02 -6.61 -19.78
N VAL A 126 14.14 -6.11 -20.62
CA VAL A 126 13.32 -4.93 -20.32
C VAL A 126 11.85 -5.31 -20.20
N GLN A 127 11.11 -4.50 -19.46
CA GLN A 127 9.67 -4.63 -19.33
C GLN A 127 9.01 -3.28 -19.52
N VAL A 128 7.79 -3.31 -20.05
CA VAL A 128 6.91 -2.14 -20.07
C VAL A 128 6.05 -2.21 -18.82
N VAL A 129 6.07 -1.14 -18.03
CA VAL A 129 5.15 -0.94 -16.92
C VAL A 129 4.28 0.25 -17.24
N ALA A 130 3.00 0.15 -16.89
CA ALA A 130 2.07 1.25 -16.99
C ALA A 130 1.29 1.44 -15.71
N TRP A 131 0.98 2.69 -15.41
CA TRP A 131 0.15 3.09 -14.29
C TRP A 131 -1.01 3.91 -14.81
N THR A 132 -2.20 3.70 -14.26
CA THR A 132 -3.39 4.47 -14.61
C THR A 132 -4.31 4.60 -13.40
N TRP A 133 -5.14 5.63 -13.40
CA TRP A 133 -6.31 5.72 -12.54
C TRP A 133 -7.55 5.61 -13.40
N ARG A 134 -8.31 4.52 -13.21
CA ARG A 134 -9.48 4.22 -14.02
C ARG A 134 -10.75 4.39 -13.19
N ASN A 135 -11.68 5.19 -13.68
CA ASN A 135 -12.99 5.36 -13.06
C ASN A 135 -13.68 4.00 -12.89
N ASN A 136 -14.26 3.75 -11.72
CA ASN A 136 -14.97 2.52 -11.43
C ASN A 136 -16.45 2.86 -11.18
N PRO A 137 -17.41 2.37 -12.00
CA PRO A 137 -18.82 2.68 -11.81
C PRO A 137 -19.37 2.18 -10.46
N GLY A 138 -18.74 1.18 -9.84
CA GLY A 138 -19.06 0.74 -8.48
C GLY A 138 -18.63 1.72 -7.37
N ARG A 139 -17.89 2.79 -7.71
CA ARG A 139 -17.48 3.87 -6.81
C ARG A 139 -17.79 5.24 -7.44
N PRO A 140 -18.95 5.85 -7.16
CA PRO A 140 -19.28 7.18 -7.66
C PRO A 140 -18.22 8.21 -7.28
N GLY A 141 -17.68 8.94 -8.26
CA GLY A 141 -16.65 9.97 -8.03
C GLY A 141 -15.25 9.42 -7.72
N GLY A 142 -15.02 8.12 -7.91
CA GLY A 142 -13.74 7.48 -7.68
C GLY A 142 -13.37 6.45 -8.75
N GLY A 143 -12.21 5.85 -8.55
CA GLY A 143 -11.62 4.88 -9.45
C GLY A 143 -10.59 4.00 -8.77
N ASP A 144 -9.98 3.14 -9.54
CA ASP A 144 -8.92 2.24 -9.12
C ASP A 144 -7.59 2.73 -9.64
N TRP A 145 -6.60 2.81 -8.75
CA TRP A 145 -5.21 2.96 -9.13
C TRP A 145 -4.69 1.59 -9.53
N LEU A 146 -4.34 1.46 -10.80
CA LEU A 146 -3.99 0.21 -11.42
C LEU A 146 -2.56 0.27 -11.92
N ARG A 147 -1.88 -0.86 -11.84
CA ARG A 147 -0.59 -1.10 -12.45
C ARG A 147 -0.73 -2.20 -13.49
N TRP A 148 -0.05 -2.05 -14.62
CA TRP A 148 0.09 -3.08 -15.62
C TRP A 148 1.55 -3.34 -15.92
N GLN A 149 1.89 -4.59 -16.21
CA GLN A 149 3.23 -4.95 -16.66
C GLN A 149 3.22 -6.00 -17.76
N SER A 150 4.18 -5.90 -18.67
CA SER A 150 4.44 -6.94 -19.67
C SER A 150 5.25 -8.10 -19.09
N ALA A 151 5.29 -9.23 -19.80
CA ALA A 151 6.35 -10.21 -19.63
C ALA A 151 7.74 -9.56 -19.92
N PRO A 152 8.86 -10.15 -19.47
CA PRO A 152 10.20 -9.72 -19.91
C PRO A 152 10.36 -9.78 -21.43
N LEU A 153 11.04 -8.78 -21.99
CA LEU A 153 11.16 -8.56 -23.44
C LEU A 153 12.62 -8.40 -23.82
N GLN A 154 12.98 -8.97 -24.97
CA GLN A 154 14.30 -8.83 -25.58
C GLN A 154 14.25 -8.12 -26.94
N LEU A 155 13.20 -8.36 -27.72
CA LEU A 155 13.05 -7.81 -29.06
C LEU A 155 12.31 -6.46 -29.02
N ARG A 156 12.75 -5.51 -29.86
CA ARG A 156 12.09 -4.20 -29.98
C ARG A 156 10.65 -4.30 -30.50
N ALA A 157 10.37 -5.28 -31.37
CA ALA A 157 9.03 -5.50 -31.88
C ALA A 157 8.05 -5.88 -30.76
N ASP A 158 8.44 -6.79 -29.86
CA ASP A 158 7.62 -7.20 -28.72
C ASP A 158 7.42 -6.06 -27.72
N TRP A 159 8.48 -5.25 -27.52
CA TRP A 159 8.38 -4.01 -26.75
C TRP A 159 7.38 -3.02 -27.35
N GLN A 160 7.39 -2.80 -28.66
CA GLN A 160 6.45 -1.88 -29.31
C GLN A 160 5.01 -2.35 -29.17
N ASN A 161 4.79 -3.67 -29.27
CA ASN A 161 3.48 -4.28 -29.05
C ASN A 161 3.02 -4.09 -27.60
N ALA A 162 3.88 -4.37 -26.61
CA ALA A 162 3.59 -4.17 -25.19
C ALA A 162 3.33 -2.69 -24.86
N TRP A 163 4.07 -1.76 -25.46
CA TRP A 163 3.91 -0.31 -25.29
C TRP A 163 2.56 0.20 -25.78
N ASN A 164 2.08 -0.35 -26.90
CA ASN A 164 0.76 -0.05 -27.45
C ASN A 164 -0.35 -0.70 -26.63
N LEU A 165 -0.17 -1.96 -26.25
CA LEU A 165 -1.12 -2.71 -25.41
C LEU A 165 -1.34 -2.03 -24.06
N ALA A 166 -0.28 -1.50 -23.43
CA ALA A 166 -0.38 -0.74 -22.19
C ALA A 166 -1.27 0.52 -22.32
N ARG A 167 -1.22 1.19 -23.47
CA ARG A 167 -2.07 2.35 -23.74
C ARG A 167 -3.53 1.95 -23.93
N GLU A 168 -3.77 0.93 -24.75
CA GLU A 168 -5.11 0.38 -24.98
C GLU A 168 -5.71 -0.11 -23.66
N TRP A 169 -4.95 -0.87 -22.89
CA TRP A 169 -5.32 -1.36 -21.56
C TRP A 169 -5.85 -0.25 -20.66
N SER A 170 -5.17 0.89 -20.59
CA SER A 170 -5.58 1.98 -19.70
C SER A 170 -7.00 2.50 -19.99
N GLN A 171 -7.43 2.45 -21.25
CA GLN A 171 -8.70 3.00 -21.71
C GLN A 171 -9.77 1.91 -21.86
N THR A 172 -9.45 0.82 -22.56
CA THR A 172 -10.35 -0.25 -22.94
C THR A 172 -9.68 -1.61 -22.68
N PRO A 173 -9.73 -2.12 -21.45
CA PRO A 173 -9.10 -3.39 -21.11
C PRO A 173 -9.67 -4.56 -21.92
N THR A 174 -8.81 -5.32 -22.57
CA THR A 174 -9.13 -6.59 -23.20
C THR A 174 -8.67 -7.76 -22.32
N PRO A 175 -9.22 -8.98 -22.48
CA PRO A 175 -8.77 -10.15 -21.70
C PRO A 175 -7.26 -10.42 -21.81
N ALA A 176 -6.67 -10.17 -22.98
CA ALA A 176 -5.22 -10.30 -23.18
C ALA A 176 -4.42 -9.28 -22.35
N SER A 177 -4.89 -8.02 -22.29
CA SER A 177 -4.23 -6.99 -21.48
C SER A 177 -4.41 -7.19 -19.97
N GLN A 178 -5.53 -7.79 -19.53
CA GLN A 178 -5.83 -7.98 -18.11
C GLN A 178 -4.87 -8.94 -17.41
N ALA A 179 -4.20 -9.84 -18.15
CA ALA A 179 -3.22 -10.76 -17.57
C ALA A 179 -2.05 -10.05 -16.85
N GLY A 180 -1.74 -8.81 -17.24
CA GLY A 180 -0.70 -7.99 -16.60
C GLY A 180 -1.23 -6.98 -15.57
N GLU A 181 -2.55 -6.89 -15.36
CA GLU A 181 -3.20 -5.91 -14.48
C GLU A 181 -3.10 -6.31 -13.01
N VAL A 182 -2.77 -5.32 -12.16
CA VAL A 182 -2.78 -5.42 -10.71
C VAL A 182 -3.53 -4.21 -10.17
N ASN A 183 -4.60 -4.44 -9.39
CA ASN A 183 -5.28 -3.38 -8.66
C ASN A 183 -4.53 -3.05 -7.38
N ILE A 184 -4.15 -1.78 -7.22
CA ILE A 184 -3.29 -1.32 -6.13
C ILE A 184 -4.13 -0.74 -4.99
N HIS A 185 -4.92 0.29 -5.28
CA HIS A 185 -5.70 0.99 -4.26
C HIS A 185 -6.83 1.84 -4.88
N PRO A 186 -8.01 1.98 -4.24
CA PRO A 186 -9.04 2.93 -4.68
C PRO A 186 -8.60 4.39 -4.47
N LEU A 187 -8.85 5.26 -5.45
CA LEU A 187 -8.55 6.69 -5.40
C LEU A 187 -9.72 7.54 -5.90
N SER A 188 -9.81 8.77 -5.43
CA SER A 188 -10.70 9.82 -5.96
C SER A 188 -10.01 10.74 -6.97
N GLY A 189 -8.68 10.63 -7.12
CA GLY A 189 -7.94 11.43 -8.08
C GLY A 189 -6.47 11.01 -8.16
N TRP A 190 -5.88 11.30 -9.31
CA TRP A 190 -4.49 11.00 -9.61
C TRP A 190 -3.92 12.06 -10.56
N GLN A 191 -2.79 12.65 -10.18
CA GLN A 191 -2.13 13.69 -10.94
C GLN A 191 -0.62 13.50 -10.92
N LEU A 192 0.03 13.96 -11.98
CA LEU A 192 1.47 13.88 -12.18
C LEU A 192 2.02 15.25 -12.56
N PHE A 193 3.12 15.61 -11.92
CA PHE A 193 3.97 16.73 -12.29
C PHE A 193 5.39 16.22 -12.52
N VAL A 194 6.11 16.90 -13.40
CA VAL A 194 7.51 16.59 -13.69
C VAL A 194 8.38 17.77 -13.35
N HIS A 195 9.56 17.48 -12.82
CA HIS A 195 10.59 18.49 -12.62
C HIS A 195 11.50 18.50 -13.85
N ARG A 196 11.61 19.65 -14.51
CA ARG A 196 12.53 19.89 -15.63
C ARG A 196 13.05 21.31 -15.54
N GLY A 197 14.35 21.51 -15.73
CA GLY A 197 14.94 22.86 -15.78
C GLY A 197 14.71 23.71 -14.52
N GLY A 198 14.59 23.08 -13.35
CA GLY A 198 14.44 23.78 -12.06
C GLY A 198 13.00 24.12 -11.64
N SER A 199 11.98 23.68 -12.39
CA SER A 199 10.57 23.93 -12.05
C SER A 199 9.72 22.66 -12.15
N TRP A 200 8.65 22.62 -11.35
CA TRP A 200 7.60 21.59 -11.45
C TRP A 200 6.54 22.04 -12.45
N THR A 201 6.35 21.26 -13.52
CA THR A 201 5.38 21.57 -14.58
C THR A 201 4.46 20.39 -14.84
N ASN A 202 3.31 20.66 -15.44
CA ASN A 202 2.49 19.60 -16.00
C ASN A 202 3.24 18.96 -17.19
N PRO A 203 3.33 17.62 -17.30
CA PRO A 203 4.14 17.00 -18.34
C PRO A 203 3.62 17.23 -19.77
N LEU A 204 2.35 17.64 -19.92
CA LEU A 204 1.74 17.99 -21.21
C LEU A 204 1.82 19.48 -21.55
N SER A 205 2.35 20.33 -20.66
CA SER A 205 2.56 21.76 -20.94
C SER A 205 3.75 21.97 -21.87
N SER A 206 3.68 22.98 -22.75
CA SER A 206 4.73 23.27 -23.74
C SER A 206 6.12 23.55 -23.14
N ASP A 207 6.18 24.12 -21.93
CA ASP A 207 7.44 24.34 -21.18
C ASP A 207 8.15 23.04 -20.81
N ALA A 208 7.41 21.92 -20.74
CA ALA A 208 7.96 20.63 -20.37
C ALA A 208 8.63 19.88 -21.54
N VAL A 209 8.48 20.38 -22.79
CA VAL A 209 8.93 19.73 -24.03
C VAL A 209 10.30 20.25 -24.50
N THR A 210 10.84 21.31 -23.90
CA THR A 210 12.17 21.87 -24.23
C THR A 210 13.13 21.77 -23.04
N PRO A 211 13.95 20.72 -22.94
CA PRO A 211 15.06 20.70 -22.00
C PRO A 211 16.09 21.76 -22.45
N GLY A 212 16.09 22.92 -21.79
CA GLY A 212 17.23 23.84 -21.73
C GLY A 212 17.80 24.32 -23.08
N SER A 213 17.13 25.26 -23.73
CA SER A 213 17.78 26.28 -24.57
C SER A 213 17.82 27.63 -23.84
N SER A 214 18.02 27.64 -22.52
CA SER A 214 18.29 28.88 -21.78
C SER A 214 19.79 29.20 -21.86
N THR A 215 20.29 29.42 -23.07
CA THR A 215 21.47 30.26 -23.27
C THR A 215 20.95 31.57 -23.83
N SER A 216 20.59 32.48 -22.95
CA SER A 216 20.41 33.89 -23.32
C SER A 216 21.77 34.42 -23.81
N SER A 217 22.04 34.28 -25.10
CA SER A 217 23.09 35.04 -25.77
C SER A 217 22.52 36.43 -26.09
N PRO A 218 23.03 37.53 -25.50
CA PRO A 218 22.53 38.84 -25.82
C PRO A 218 23.09 39.30 -27.15
N GLY A 219 22.19 39.40 -28.14
CA GLY A 219 22.24 40.36 -29.24
C GLY A 219 23.33 40.18 -30.29
N ASN A 220 22.94 39.71 -31.48
CA ASN A 220 23.31 40.42 -32.69
C ASN A 220 22.23 40.28 -33.77
N THR A 221 21.71 41.43 -34.21
CA THR A 221 20.74 41.60 -35.29
C THR A 221 21.42 41.43 -36.65
N ALA A 222 20.90 40.56 -37.51
CA ALA A 222 20.79 40.78 -38.97
C ALA A 222 20.01 39.63 -39.62
N GLY A 223 19.12 39.99 -40.54
CA GLY A 223 18.02 39.15 -41.02
C GLY A 223 18.41 37.89 -41.77
N THR A 224 17.62 36.85 -41.56
CA THR A 224 17.15 35.89 -42.59
C THR A 224 15.87 35.25 -42.02
N PRO A 225 14.74 35.19 -42.75
CA PRO A 225 13.55 34.49 -42.25
C PRO A 225 13.83 32.97 -42.22
N PRO A 226 13.46 32.24 -41.16
CA PRO A 226 13.56 30.78 -41.16
C PRO A 226 12.56 30.19 -42.18
N PRO A 227 12.87 29.04 -42.81
CA PRO A 227 11.91 28.36 -43.67
C PRO A 227 10.69 27.92 -42.86
N ALA A 228 9.51 28.10 -43.45
CA ALA A 228 8.23 27.76 -42.86
C ALA A 228 8.21 26.29 -42.42
N SER A 229 8.10 26.08 -41.10
CA SER A 229 7.81 24.76 -40.54
C SER A 229 6.33 24.46 -40.77
N GLY A 230 6.05 23.30 -41.37
CA GLY A 230 4.70 22.81 -41.63
C GLY A 230 3.85 22.66 -40.36
N PRO A 231 2.55 22.35 -40.49
CA PRO A 231 1.62 22.35 -39.36
C PRO A 231 2.13 21.43 -38.25
N ALA A 232 2.31 22.00 -37.06
CA ALA A 232 2.63 21.29 -35.84
C ALA A 232 1.44 20.40 -35.43
N THR A 233 1.35 19.21 -36.01
CA THR A 233 0.45 18.16 -35.57
C THR A 233 1.02 17.52 -34.30
N GLY A 234 0.37 17.80 -33.17
CA GLY A 234 0.41 16.99 -31.96
C GLY A 234 1.60 17.26 -31.05
N SER A 235 1.29 17.74 -29.84
CA SER A 235 2.21 17.81 -28.70
C SER A 235 2.78 16.41 -28.40
N ALA A 236 3.95 16.09 -28.96
CA ALA A 236 4.69 14.90 -28.60
C ALA A 236 5.23 15.12 -27.18
N ALA A 237 4.65 14.41 -26.19
CA ALA A 237 5.25 14.31 -24.87
C ALA A 237 6.71 13.88 -25.04
N SER A 238 7.64 14.60 -24.41
CA SER A 238 9.07 14.30 -24.50
C SER A 238 9.32 12.87 -24.05
N SER A 239 9.85 12.02 -24.93
CA SER A 239 10.24 10.63 -24.63
C SER A 239 11.47 10.53 -23.72
N THR A 240 12.11 11.67 -23.45
CA THR A 240 13.16 11.82 -22.46
C THR A 240 12.55 11.81 -21.06
N PRO A 241 13.06 10.98 -20.16
CA PRO A 241 12.56 10.94 -18.79
C PRO A 241 12.78 12.30 -18.11
N PRO A 242 11.97 12.67 -17.11
CA PRO A 242 12.11 13.91 -16.33
C PRO A 242 13.11 13.80 -15.17
N ASP A 243 13.66 14.92 -14.69
CA ASP A 243 14.62 14.96 -13.57
C ASP A 243 13.98 14.52 -12.24
N GLY A 244 12.68 14.77 -12.11
CA GLY A 244 11.87 14.31 -11.00
C GLY A 244 10.41 14.12 -11.40
N VAL A 245 9.68 13.34 -10.62
CA VAL A 245 8.26 13.06 -10.79
C VAL A 245 7.56 13.28 -9.46
N ARG A 246 6.52 14.11 -9.44
CA ARG A 246 5.63 14.30 -8.31
C ARG A 246 4.32 13.59 -8.60
N LEU A 247 4.01 12.62 -7.76
CA LEU A 247 2.76 11.89 -7.74
C LEU A 247 1.83 12.54 -6.71
N ILE A 248 0.62 12.91 -7.12
CA ILE A 248 -0.43 13.37 -6.20
C ILE A 248 -1.60 12.39 -6.31
N LEU A 249 -1.92 11.73 -5.20
CA LEU A 249 -3.05 10.81 -5.07
C LEU A 249 -4.11 11.44 -4.17
N THR A 250 -5.37 11.43 -4.58
CA THR A 250 -6.49 11.84 -3.70
C THR A 250 -7.17 10.59 -3.16
N LEU A 251 -7.08 10.37 -1.85
CA LEU A 251 -7.69 9.23 -1.17
C LEU A 251 -9.19 9.52 -0.90
N PRO A 252 -10.10 8.59 -1.23
CA PRO A 252 -11.49 8.68 -0.78
C PRO A 252 -11.55 8.56 0.75
N PRO A 253 -12.58 9.08 1.41
CA PRO A 253 -12.76 8.87 2.84
C PRO A 253 -12.86 7.37 3.16
N GLY A 254 -11.88 6.84 3.89
CA GLY A 254 -11.83 5.42 4.22
C GLY A 254 -10.78 5.05 5.27
N PRO A 255 -10.60 3.75 5.52
CA PRO A 255 -9.64 3.25 6.52
C PRO A 255 -8.18 3.70 6.28
N SER A 256 -7.74 3.82 5.02
CA SER A 256 -6.42 4.37 4.66
C SER A 256 -6.25 5.89 4.82
N GLY A 257 -7.31 6.62 5.17
CA GLY A 257 -7.29 8.08 5.36
C GLY A 257 -8.22 8.80 4.39
N ALA A 258 -8.01 10.10 4.22
CA ALA A 258 -8.74 10.94 3.26
C ALA A 258 -7.87 12.13 2.84
N GLY A 259 -8.09 12.64 1.63
CA GLY A 259 -7.42 13.83 1.11
C GLY A 259 -6.20 13.54 0.24
N ALA A 260 -5.38 14.56 0.00
CA ALA A 260 -4.27 14.48 -0.94
C ALA A 260 -2.98 13.94 -0.28
N LEU A 261 -2.38 12.92 -0.91
CA LEU A 261 -1.05 12.41 -0.62
C LEU A 261 -0.12 12.83 -1.76
N THR A 262 1.01 13.46 -1.41
CA THR A 262 2.04 13.85 -2.38
C THR A 262 3.31 13.04 -2.15
N LEU A 263 3.86 12.52 -3.23
CA LEU A 263 5.13 11.79 -3.23
C LEU A 263 6.03 12.35 -4.32
N ASP A 264 7.21 12.81 -3.93
CA ASP A 264 8.21 13.31 -4.86
C ASP A 264 9.30 12.24 -5.07
N TRP A 265 9.62 11.98 -6.32
CA TRP A 265 10.73 11.14 -6.75
C TRP A 265 11.71 11.98 -7.55
N ILE A 266 13.01 11.77 -7.30
CA ILE A 266 14.10 12.43 -8.01
C ILE A 266 14.92 11.34 -8.68
N ARG A 267 15.33 11.56 -9.93
CA ARG A 267 16.12 10.57 -10.65
C ARG A 267 17.47 10.34 -9.95
N PRO A 268 17.82 9.10 -9.58
CA PRO A 268 19.08 8.83 -8.89
C PRO A 268 20.33 9.17 -9.71
N THR A 269 20.25 9.07 -11.04
CA THR A 269 21.37 9.35 -11.95
C THR A 269 21.63 10.83 -12.19
N LEU A 270 20.91 11.74 -11.51
CA LEU A 270 21.12 13.19 -11.58
C LEU A 270 22.36 13.68 -10.80
N SER A 271 23.23 12.78 -10.32
CA SER A 271 24.50 13.11 -9.69
C SER A 271 25.53 13.56 -10.75
N GLY A 272 25.45 14.80 -11.22
CA GLY A 272 26.41 15.28 -12.22
C GLY A 272 26.17 16.67 -12.80
N ALA A 273 25.76 17.66 -11.99
CA ALA A 273 26.06 19.05 -12.32
C ALA A 273 27.35 19.43 -11.56
N GLN A 274 28.49 19.42 -12.26
CA GLN A 274 29.75 19.94 -11.73
C GLN A 274 29.54 21.38 -11.27
N SER A 275 30.04 21.68 -10.06
CA SER A 275 30.28 23.04 -9.57
C SER A 275 31.54 23.60 -10.22
#